data_AF-A0A9D8UAP9-F1
#
_entry.id   AF-A0A9D8UAP9-F1
#
_cell.length_a   1.000
_cell.length_b   1.000
_cell.length_c   1.000
_cell.angle_alpha   90.00
_cell.angle_beta   90.00
_cell.angle_gamma   90.00
#
_symmetry.space_group_name_H-M   'P 1'
#
loop_
_entity.id
_entity.type
_entity.pdbx_description
1 polymer ?
#
loop_
_entity_poly.entity_id
_entity_poly.type
_entity_poly.pdbx_seq_one_letter_code
_entity_poly.pdbx_strand_id
1 'polypeptide(L)'
;MADQAVPHFQNSSGHDSVAIGARKFMCIGAHPPFDHPHVFLDMGSEDSIVCPYCSTLYKYDSTLDAYASSPSDCTWTPAAA
;
A
#
# COMPACT_ATOMS: atom_id res chain seq x y z
N MET A 1 17.93 -15.06 -7.11
CA MET A 1 17.77 -14.07 -6.03
C MET A 1 16.29 -13.76 -6.02
N ALA A 2 15.53 -14.39 -5.11
CA ALA A 2 14.09 -14.22 -5.06
C ALA A 2 13.84 -12.82 -4.52
N ASP A 3 13.68 -11.87 -5.45
CA ASP A 3 13.03 -10.59 -5.23
C ASP A 3 11.63 -10.93 -4.70
N GLN A 4 11.51 -11.08 -3.38
CA GLN A 4 10.22 -11.22 -2.73
C GLN A 4 9.57 -9.85 -2.90
N ALA A 5 8.93 -9.65 -4.05
CA ALA A 5 8.30 -8.39 -4.41
C ALA A 5 7.31 -8.03 -3.31
N VAL A 6 7.68 -7.09 -2.46
CA VAL A 6 6.76 -6.56 -1.46
C VAL A 6 5.66 -5.84 -2.24
N PRO A 7 4.37 -6.06 -1.94
CA PRO A 7 3.31 -5.33 -2.62
C PRO A 7 3.46 -3.83 -2.31
N HIS A 8 3.35 -3.01 -3.34
CA HIS A 8 3.46 -1.56 -3.23
C HIS A 8 2.08 -0.94 -3.45
N PHE A 9 1.72 0.00 -2.58
CA PHE A 9 0.43 0.70 -2.66
C PHE A 9 0.65 2.20 -2.64
N GLN A 10 -0.24 2.89 -3.34
CA GLN A 10 -0.24 4.32 -3.59
C GLN A 10 -1.63 4.90 -3.32
N ASN A 11 -1.71 6.16 -2.92
CA ASN A 11 -2.99 6.83 -2.70
C ASN A 11 -3.01 8.24 -3.31
N SER A 12 -2.75 8.33 -4.60
CA SER A 12 -2.84 9.59 -5.36
C SER A 12 -4.26 10.13 -5.44
N SER A 13 -5.27 9.25 -5.37
CA SER A 13 -6.68 9.64 -5.39
C SER A 13 -7.17 10.26 -4.07
N GLY A 14 -6.34 10.29 -3.02
CA GLY A 14 -6.66 10.94 -1.75
C GLY A 14 -7.77 10.25 -0.95
N HIS A 15 -7.85 8.93 -1.04
CA HIS A 15 -8.82 8.15 -0.27
C HIS A 15 -8.50 8.16 1.23
N ASP A 16 -9.52 8.28 2.07
CA ASP A 16 -9.36 8.23 3.52
C ASP A 16 -8.93 6.83 4.00
N SER A 17 -9.46 5.79 3.33
CA SER A 17 -9.10 4.40 3.61
C SER A 17 -9.01 3.53 2.35
N VAL A 18 -8.10 2.56 2.38
CA VAL A 18 -7.82 1.62 1.28
C VAL A 18 -7.78 0.21 1.85
N ALA A 19 -8.57 -0.70 1.30
CA ALA A 19 -8.49 -2.12 1.65
C ALA A 19 -7.41 -2.82 0.81
N ILE A 20 -6.59 -3.66 1.41
CA ILE A 20 -5.48 -4.37 0.78
C ILE A 20 -5.43 -5.83 1.22
N GLY A 21 -5.03 -6.74 0.33
CA GLY A 21 -4.90 -8.17 0.66
C GLY A 21 -3.56 -8.56 1.30
N ALA A 22 -2.72 -7.59 1.66
CA ALA A 22 -1.41 -7.83 2.28
C ALA A 22 -1.27 -7.11 3.62
N ARG A 23 -0.71 -7.84 4.60
CA ARG A 23 -0.35 -7.27 5.90
C ARG A 23 0.99 -6.54 5.88
N LYS A 24 1.86 -6.90 4.93
CA LYS A 24 3.22 -6.36 4.73
C LYS A 24 3.29 -5.71 3.37
N PHE A 25 3.47 -4.41 3.34
CA PHE A 25 3.45 -3.65 2.10
C PHE A 25 4.31 -2.40 2.18
N MET A 26 4.62 -1.84 1.02
CA MET A 26 5.33 -0.57 0.91
C MET A 26 4.34 0.51 0.48
N CYS A 27 4.18 1.55 1.30
CA CYS A 27 3.43 2.73 0.91
C CYS A 27 4.39 3.68 0.20
N ILE A 28 4.14 3.93 -1.09
CA ILE A 28 4.93 4.92 -1.84
C ILE A 28 4.49 6.33 -1.45
N GLY A 29 3.19 6.54 -1.34
CA GLY A 29 2.62 7.84 -1.02
C GLY A 29 1.64 8.28 -2.09
N ALA A 30 1.79 9.53 -2.52
CA ALA A 30 1.08 10.11 -3.66
C ALA A 30 2.05 10.27 -4.84
N HIS A 31 1.54 10.35 -6.08
CA HIS A 31 2.39 10.55 -7.25
C HIS A 31 3.33 11.76 -7.07
N PRO A 32 4.62 11.67 -7.52
CA PRO A 32 5.53 12.81 -7.53
C PRO A 32 4.86 14.06 -8.13
N PRO A 33 5.05 15.27 -7.54
CA PRO A 33 6.14 15.70 -6.65
C PRO A 33 5.82 15.72 -5.13
N PHE A 34 4.69 15.15 -4.69
CA PHE A 34 4.27 15.16 -3.28
C PHE A 34 4.59 13.84 -2.54
N ASP A 35 5.42 13.00 -3.15
CA ASP A 35 5.81 11.71 -2.61
C ASP A 35 6.72 11.89 -1.38
N HIS A 36 6.44 11.14 -0.32
CA HIS A 36 7.28 11.08 0.88
C HIS A 36 8.21 9.86 0.75
N PRO A 37 9.32 9.77 1.50
CA PRO A 37 10.15 8.57 1.46
C PRO A 37 9.29 7.30 1.64
N HIS A 38 9.41 6.38 0.67
CA HIS A 38 8.66 5.12 0.68
C HIS A 38 8.88 4.40 2.01
N VAL A 39 7.79 4.08 2.70
CA VAL A 39 7.85 3.44 4.02
C VAL A 39 7.28 2.03 3.94
N PHE A 40 8.00 1.10 4.57
CA PHE A 40 7.50 -0.25 4.76
C PHE A 40 6.59 -0.30 5.98
N LEU A 41 5.35 -0.76 5.78
CA LEU A 41 4.33 -0.90 6.80
C LEU A 41 4.02 -2.39 7.00
N ASP A 42 4.07 -2.83 8.25
CA ASP A 42 3.66 -4.17 8.68
C ASP A 42 2.51 -4.03 9.67
N MET A 43 1.35 -4.55 9.30
CA MET A 43 0.17 -4.60 10.17
C MET A 43 0.35 -5.62 11.31
N GLY A 44 1.24 -6.62 11.13
CA GLY A 44 1.43 -7.69 12.12
C GLY A 44 0.13 -8.44 12.41
N SER A 45 -0.31 -8.37 13.66
CA SER A 45 -1.57 -8.97 14.14
C SER A 45 -2.80 -8.08 13.94
N GLU A 46 -2.62 -6.79 13.64
CA GLU A 46 -3.73 -5.87 13.41
C GLU A 46 -4.30 -6.06 12.00
N ASP A 47 -5.56 -5.67 11.81
CA ASP A 47 -6.24 -5.68 10.50
C ASP A 47 -6.30 -4.27 9.87
N SER A 48 -5.67 -3.27 10.48
CA SER A 48 -5.57 -1.94 9.89
C SER A 48 -4.33 -1.20 10.37
N ILE A 49 -3.74 -0.37 9.51
CA ILE A 49 -2.59 0.47 9.82
C ILE A 49 -2.72 1.82 9.12
N VAL A 50 -2.39 2.90 9.82
CA VAL A 50 -2.31 4.24 9.22
C VAL A 50 -0.88 4.50 8.77
N CYS A 51 -0.72 4.95 7.53
CA CYS A 51 0.57 5.44 7.07
C CYS A 51 0.90 6.79 7.77
N PRO A 52 2.04 6.92 8.47
CA PRO A 52 2.38 8.11 9.24
C PRO A 52 2.62 9.36 8.38
N TYR A 53 2.82 9.19 7.06
CA TYR A 53 3.08 10.29 6.13
C TYR A 53 1.84 10.68 5.32
N CYS A 54 1.14 9.70 4.73
CA CYS A 54 -0.06 9.96 3.95
C CYS A 54 -1.31 10.23 4.78
N SER A 55 -1.28 9.84 6.07
CA SER A 55 -2.48 9.70 6.91
C SER A 55 -3.57 8.79 6.30
N THR A 56 -3.21 7.94 5.33
CA THR A 56 -4.12 6.97 4.70
C THR A 56 -4.28 5.76 5.60
N LEU A 57 -5.53 5.34 5.82
CA LEU A 57 -5.87 4.15 6.58
C LEU A 57 -5.89 2.91 5.67
N TYR A 58 -4.89 2.05 5.81
CA TYR A 58 -4.90 0.75 5.14
C TYR A 58 -5.64 -0.27 6.00
N LYS A 59 -6.52 -1.08 5.39
CA LYS A 59 -7.25 -2.17 6.03
C LYS A 59 -6.91 -3.49 5.36
N TYR A 60 -6.62 -4.51 6.13
CA TYR A 60 -6.45 -5.85 5.62
C TYR A 60 -7.81 -6.44 5.23
N ASP A 61 -7.92 -6.91 3.99
CA ASP A 61 -9.09 -7.62 3.50
C ASP A 61 -8.66 -8.98 2.98
N SER A 62 -9.10 -10.04 3.65
CA SER A 62 -8.75 -11.42 3.31
C SER A 62 -9.40 -11.93 2.02
N THR A 63 -10.33 -11.17 1.44
CA THR A 63 -10.94 -11.49 0.14
C THR A 63 -10.14 -10.95 -1.04
N LEU A 64 -9.19 -10.05 -0.78
CA LEU A 64 -8.29 -9.47 -1.79
C LEU A 64 -6.98 -10.27 -1.88
N ASP A 65 -6.43 -10.35 -3.10
CA ASP A 65 -5.07 -10.85 -3.31
C ASP A 65 -4.02 -9.97 -2.65
N ALA A 66 -2.84 -10.53 -2.35
CA ALA A 66 -1.74 -9.82 -1.71
C ALA A 66 -1.27 -8.55 -2.47
N TYR A 67 -1.50 -8.49 -3.78
CA TYR A 67 -1.18 -7.33 -4.63
C TYR A 67 -2.43 -6.57 -5.08
N ALA A 68 -3.60 -6.88 -4.55
CA ALA A 68 -4.84 -6.20 -4.87
C ALA A 68 -5.19 -5.18 -3.77
N SER A 69 -5.65 -4.01 -4.23
CA SER A 69 -6.29 -3.01 -3.37
C SER A 69 -7.72 -2.73 -3.80
N SER A 70 -8.52 -2.23 -2.86
CA SER A 70 -9.83 -1.65 -3.11
C SER A 70 -9.86 -0.26 -2.47
N PRO A 71 -9.95 0.82 -3.26
CA PRO A 71 -10.08 0.84 -4.73
C PRO A 71 -8.83 0.33 -5.47
N SER A 72 -9.03 -0.27 -6.64
CA SER A 72 -7.96 -0.88 -7.44
C SER A 72 -6.96 0.13 -8.02
N ASP A 73 -7.33 1.41 -8.04
CA ASP A 73 -6.42 2.52 -8.38
C ASP A 73 -5.20 2.57 -7.44
N CYS A 74 -5.37 2.17 -6.17
CA CYS A 74 -4.32 2.27 -5.16
C CYS A 74 -3.19 1.23 -5.27
N THR A 75 -3.25 0.32 -6.24
CA THR A 75 -2.18 -0.66 -6.46
C THR A 75 -1.07 -0.03 -7.29
N TRP A 76 0.18 -0.12 -6.83
CA TRP A 76 1.33 0.32 -7.60
C TRP A 76 2.20 -0.87 -7.99
N THR A 77 2.39 -1.05 -9.28
CA THR A 77 3.35 -2.01 -9.81
C THR A 77 4.58 -1.25 -10.28
N PRO A 78 5.79 -1.52 -9.74
CA PRO A 78 7.01 -1.01 -10.36
C PRO A 78 7.05 -1.58 -11.76
N ALA A 79 7.05 -0.71 -12.77
CA ALA A 79 7.42 -1.14 -14.12
C ALA A 79 8.86 -1.66 -14.02
N ALA A 80 9.04 -2.98 -14.12
CA ALA A 80 10.34 -3.60 -14.19
C ALA A 80 11.13 -2.90 -15.31
N ALA A 81 12.23 -2.24 -14.94
CA ALA A 81 13.17 -1.63 -15.86
C ALA A 81 13.95 -2.70 -16.62
#